data_AF-A0A1H1P9P1-F1
#
_entry.id   AF-A0A1H1P9P1-F1
#
_cell.length_a   1.000
_cell.length_b   1.000
_cell.length_c   1.000
_cell.angle_alpha   90.00
_cell.angle_beta   90.00
_cell.angle_gamma   90.00
#
_symmetry.space_group_name_H-M   'P 1'
#
loop_
_entity.id
_entity.type
_entity.pdbx_description
1 polymer ?
#
loop_
_entity_poly.entity_id
_entity_poly.type
_entity_poly.pdbx_seq_one_letter_code
_entity_poly.pdbx_strand_id
1 'polypeptide(L)'
;MSKLYAKPLPGGSFFMFLLFIAVLVSAIGVSYSAYWNRQLLNSLYNELSVRDKAQAEWGRLILEQSTWTAHSRIETLATEQLKMRIPSPSEVRMVAP
;
A
#
# COMPACT_ATOMS: atom_id res chain seq x y z
N MET A 1 -26.95 48.05 47.69
CA MET A 1 -27.96 47.62 46.69
C MET A 1 -27.48 48.01 45.30
N SER A 2 -26.48 47.29 44.78
CA SER A 2 -25.88 47.55 43.48
C SER A 2 -26.83 47.08 42.37
N LYS A 3 -27.54 48.02 41.76
CA LYS A 3 -28.19 47.77 40.47
C LYS A 3 -27.08 47.50 39.46
N LEU A 4 -26.83 46.22 39.22
CA LEU A 4 -26.01 45.73 38.12
C LEU A 4 -26.61 46.29 36.84
N TYR A 5 -25.88 47.23 36.23
CA TYR A 5 -26.14 47.77 34.92
C TYR A 5 -26.11 46.64 33.90
N ALA A 6 -27.26 45.99 33.67
CA ALA A 6 -27.49 45.21 32.47
C ALA A 6 -27.67 46.21 31.32
N LYS A 7 -26.55 46.72 30.80
CA LYS A 7 -26.54 47.46 29.53
C LYS A 7 -27.14 46.50 28.49
N PRO A 8 -28.19 46.91 27.74
CA PRO A 8 -28.81 46.02 26.77
C PRO A 8 -27.72 45.60 25.79
N LEU A 9 -27.58 44.28 25.61
CA LEU A 9 -26.62 43.70 24.69
C LEU A 9 -26.83 44.36 23.32
N PRO A 10 -25.76 44.83 22.64
CA PRO A 10 -25.89 45.44 21.33
C PRO A 10 -26.59 44.46 20.38
N GLY A 11 -27.44 44.95 19.48
CA GLY A 11 -28.30 44.10 18.62
C GLY A 11 -27.56 43.04 17.79
N GLY A 12 -26.24 43.17 17.62
CA GLY A 12 -25.38 42.16 16.99
C GLY A 12 -24.99 40.97 17.87
N SER A 13 -25.30 40.98 19.18
CA SER A 13 -24.90 39.91 20.11
C SER A 13 -25.55 38.57 19.78
N PHE A 14 -26.76 38.57 19.20
CA PHE A 14 -27.43 37.35 18.75
C PHE A 14 -26.68 36.71 17.56
N PHE A 15 -26.27 37.51 16.58
CA PHE A 15 -25.46 37.04 15.45
C PHE A 15 -24.12 36.49 15.90
N MET A 16 -23.48 37.15 16.87
CA MET A 16 -22.21 36.69 17.43
C MET A 16 -22.35 35.34 18.15
N PHE A 17 -23.44 35.16 18.90
CA PHE A 17 -23.76 33.89 19.54
C PHE A 17 -24.05 32.78 18.52
N LEU A 18 -24.82 33.07 17.47
CA LEU A 18 -25.08 32.12 16.39
C LEU A 18 -23.79 31.68 15.69
N LEU A 19 -22.89 32.63 15.40
CA LEU A 19 -21.60 32.35 14.79
C LEU A 19 -20.73 31.47 15.69
N PHE A 20 -20.73 31.73 17.00
CA PHE A 20 -20.00 30.93 17.97
C PHE A 20 -20.49 29.48 18.01
N ILE A 21 -21.81 29.28 18.02
CA ILE A 21 -22.41 27.94 17.95
C ILE A 21 -22.08 27.25 16.61
N ALA A 22 -22.13 27.97 15.50
CA ALA A 22 -21.79 27.41 14.18
C ALA A 22 -20.32 26.93 14.13
N VAL A 23 -19.39 27.69 14.72
CA VAL A 23 -17.98 27.29 14.82
C VAL A 23 -17.80 26.06 15.71
N LEU A 24 -18.49 25.98 16.84
CA LEU A 24 -18.47 24.81 17.72
C LEU A 24 -18.95 23.55 17.00
N VAL A 25 -20.09 23.63 16.31
CA VAL A 25 -20.65 22.51 15.55
C VAL A 25 -19.69 22.09 14.43
N SER A 26 -19.09 23.06 13.73
CA SER A 26 -18.09 22.79 12.68
C SER A 26 -16.86 22.07 13.25
N ALA A 27 -16.31 22.53 14.37
CA ALA A 27 -15.14 21.92 15.01
C ALA A 27 -15.41 20.45 15.41
N ILE A 28 -16.58 20.18 16.00
CA ILE A 28 -17.00 18.83 16.37
C ILE A 28 -17.20 17.98 15.11
N GLY A 29 -17.87 18.52 14.09
CA GLY A 29 -18.13 17.81 12.83
C GLY A 29 -16.85 17.41 12.09
N VAL A 30 -15.86 18.32 12.01
CA VAL A 30 -14.56 18.04 11.39
C VAL A 30 -13.81 16.96 12.17
N SER A 31 -13.77 17.04 13.51
CA SER A 31 -13.12 16.02 14.34
C SER A 31 -13.78 14.65 14.19
N TYR A 32 -15.12 14.61 14.16
CA TYR A 32 -15.88 13.38 13.97
C TYR A 32 -15.64 12.76 12.59
N SER A 33 -15.62 13.57 11.54
CA SER A 33 -15.30 13.14 10.18
C SER A 33 -13.89 12.56 10.09
N ALA A 34 -12.91 13.19 10.73
CA ALA A 34 -11.54 12.68 10.79
C ALA A 34 -11.45 11.33 11.53
N TYR A 35 -12.20 11.16 12.63
CA TYR A 35 -12.27 9.89 13.36
C TYR A 35 -12.87 8.76 12.50
N TRP A 36 -14.00 9.04 11.85
CA TRP A 36 -14.65 8.09 10.94
C TRP A 36 -13.76 7.72 9.75
N ASN A 37 -13.08 8.70 9.18
CA ASN A 37 -12.15 8.45 8.08
C ASN A 37 -11.00 7.53 8.50
N ARG A 38 -10.42 7.74 9.69
CA ARG A 38 -9.39 6.84 10.25
C ARG A 38 -9.91 5.42 10.46
N GLN A 39 -11.13 5.27 10.96
CA GLN A 39 -11.73 3.94 11.14
C GLN A 39 -11.94 3.22 9.81
N LEU A 40 -12.45 3.91 8.79
CA LEU A 40 -12.70 3.35 7.47
C LEU A 40 -11.40 3.00 6.72
N LEU A 41 -10.37 3.85 6.86
CA LEU A 41 -9.02 3.57 6.37
C LEU A 41 -8.43 2.33 7.03
N ASN A 42 -8.57 2.18 8.35
CA ASN A 42 -8.04 1.01 9.05
C ASN A 42 -8.67 -0.30 8.56
N SER A 43 -9.98 -0.32 8.29
CA SER A 43 -10.60 -1.48 7.64
C SER A 43 -10.01 -1.73 6.27
N LEU A 44 -9.91 -0.71 5.41
CA LEU A 44 -9.35 -0.86 4.08
C LEU A 44 -7.91 -1.42 4.09
N TYR A 45 -7.07 -0.92 5.01
CA TYR A 45 -5.69 -1.38 5.17
C TYR A 45 -5.59 -2.85 5.60
N ASN A 46 -6.58 -3.38 6.32
CA ASN A 46 -6.58 -4.77 6.76
C ASN A 46 -6.76 -5.72 5.56
N GLU A 47 -7.77 -5.49 4.73
CA GLU A 47 -7.98 -6.22 3.48
C GLU A 47 -6.80 -6.05 2.51
N LEU A 48 -6.21 -4.85 2.43
CA LEU A 48 -5.02 -4.60 1.61
C LEU A 48 -3.82 -5.43 2.08
N SER A 49 -3.61 -5.53 3.39
CA SER A 49 -2.49 -6.30 3.95
C SER A 49 -2.54 -7.78 3.56
N VAL A 50 -3.75 -8.36 3.47
CA VAL A 50 -3.91 -9.75 3.00
C VAL A 50 -3.53 -9.87 1.53
N ARG A 51 -3.94 -8.92 0.69
CA ARG A 51 -3.59 -8.90 -0.74
C ARG A 51 -2.08 -8.72 -0.95
N ASP A 52 -1.45 -7.82 -0.20
CA ASP A 52 -0.01 -7.56 -0.31
C ASP A 52 0.82 -8.80 0.06
N LYS A 53 0.42 -9.54 1.10
CA LYS A 53 1.08 -10.80 1.48
C LYS A 53 1.00 -11.85 0.37
N ALA A 54 -0.19 -12.04 -0.22
CA ALA A 54 -0.37 -12.98 -1.32
C ALA A 54 0.43 -12.57 -2.58
N GLN A 55 0.51 -11.27 -2.87
CA GLN A 55 1.29 -10.76 -4.00
C GLN A 55 2.80 -10.93 -3.79
N ALA A 56 3.28 -10.75 -2.56
CA ALA A 56 4.69 -11.01 -2.21
C ALA A 56 5.04 -12.50 -2.36
N GLU A 57 4.16 -13.40 -1.90
CA GLU A 57 4.34 -14.85 -2.05
C GLU A 57 4.32 -15.27 -3.52
N TRP A 58 3.39 -14.73 -4.31
CA TRP A 58 3.35 -14.96 -5.76
C TRP A 58 4.62 -14.46 -6.47
N GLY A 59 5.13 -13.29 -6.10
CA GLY A 59 6.39 -12.76 -6.61
C GLY A 59 7.57 -13.68 -6.30
N ARG A 60 7.64 -14.22 -5.08
CA ARG A 60 8.63 -15.21 -4.69
C ARG A 60 8.52 -16.49 -5.51
N LEU A 61 7.32 -17.03 -5.69
CA LEU A 61 7.08 -18.24 -6.50
C LEU A 61 7.47 -18.05 -7.97
N ILE A 62 7.22 -16.87 -8.54
CA ILE A 62 7.69 -16.55 -9.90
C ILE A 62 9.20 -16.53 -9.99
N LEU A 63 9.88 -15.96 -8.99
CA LEU A 63 11.34 -15.96 -8.96
C LEU A 63 11.89 -17.39 -8.88
N GLU A 64 11.30 -18.24 -8.04
CA GLU A 64 11.61 -19.67 -7.95
C GLU A 64 11.36 -20.38 -9.31
N GLN A 65 10.21 -20.16 -9.96
CA GLN A 65 9.90 -20.77 -11.25
C GLN A 65 10.80 -20.29 -12.39
N SER A 66 11.16 -19.00 -12.40
CA SER A 66 12.04 -18.41 -13.42
C SER A 66 13.46 -18.99 -13.36
N THR A 67 13.95 -19.33 -12.16
CA THR A 67 15.23 -20.01 -11.99
C THR A 67 15.19 -21.44 -12.52
N TRP A 68 14.06 -22.14 -12.36
CA TRP A 68 13.91 -23.52 -12.81
C TRP A 68 13.66 -23.63 -14.32
N THR A 69 12.88 -22.70 -14.89
CA THR A 69 12.40 -22.81 -16.29
C THR A 69 13.47 -22.43 -17.31
N ALA A 70 14.39 -21.52 -16.98
CA ALA A 70 15.46 -21.10 -17.89
C ALA A 70 16.60 -22.13 -17.99
N HIS A 71 17.00 -22.74 -16.86
CA HIS A 71 18.15 -23.65 -16.86
C HIS A 71 17.73 -25.09 -17.21
N SER A 72 16.72 -25.64 -16.52
CA SER A 72 16.32 -27.03 -16.70
C SER A 72 15.74 -27.29 -18.10
N ARG A 73 14.90 -26.40 -18.63
CA ARG A 73 14.26 -26.65 -19.93
C ARG A 73 15.23 -26.60 -21.11
N ILE A 74 16.26 -25.73 -21.05
CA ILE A 74 17.29 -25.65 -22.09
C ILE A 74 18.23 -26.85 -21.99
N GLU A 75 18.63 -27.23 -20.78
CA GLU A 75 19.49 -28.39 -20.54
C GLU A 75 18.82 -29.70 -20.97
N THR A 76 17.55 -29.92 -20.60
CA THR A 76 16.80 -31.12 -21.03
C THR A 76 16.60 -31.18 -22.54
N LEU A 77 16.25 -30.06 -23.19
CA LEU A 77 16.15 -30.02 -24.66
C LEU A 77 17.51 -30.28 -25.35
N ALA A 78 18.60 -29.73 -24.82
CA ALA A 78 19.95 -29.94 -25.36
C ALA A 78 20.43 -31.39 -25.19
N THR A 79 20.15 -32.01 -24.05
CA THR A 79 20.53 -33.40 -23.80
C THR A 79 19.64 -34.39 -24.57
N GLU A 80 18.32 -34.19 -24.60
CA GLU A 80 17.40 -35.13 -25.23
C GLU A 80 17.30 -34.99 -26.75
N GLN A 81 17.16 -33.76 -27.28
CA GLN A 81 16.97 -33.57 -28.74
C GLN A 81 18.29 -33.45 -29.49
N LEU A 82 19.31 -32.83 -28.89
CA LEU A 82 20.61 -32.61 -29.53
C LEU A 82 21.67 -33.65 -29.14
N LYS A 83 21.36 -34.60 -28.23
CA LYS A 83 22.31 -35.59 -27.68
C LYS A 83 23.62 -34.94 -27.20
N MET A 84 23.55 -33.70 -26.74
CA MET A 84 24.72 -32.99 -26.24
C MET A 84 25.16 -33.62 -24.92
N ARG A 85 26.42 -34.00 -24.88
CA ARG A 85 27.13 -34.57 -23.74
C ARG A 85 28.36 -33.70 -23.51
N ILE A 86 28.66 -33.40 -22.25
CA ILE A 86 29.81 -32.57 -21.88
C ILE A 86 31.07 -33.32 -22.33
N PRO A 87 31.84 -32.79 -23.30
CA PRO A 87 32.98 -33.50 -23.87
C PRO A 87 34.10 -33.60 -22.83
N SER A 88 34.79 -34.74 -22.82
CA SER A 88 35.94 -34.97 -21.95
C SER A 88 37.12 -34.07 -22.35
N PRO A 89 38.03 -33.68 -21.43
CA PRO A 89 39.14 -32.77 -21.72
C PRO A 89 40.05 -33.20 -22.88
N SER A 90 40.00 -34.47 -23.30
CA SER A 90 40.74 -35.05 -24.42
C SER A 90 40.15 -34.77 -25.82
N GLU A 91 38.93 -34.23 -25.93
CA GLU A 91 38.26 -33.94 -27.22
C GLU A 91 38.23 -32.45 -27.58
N VAL A 92 38.79 -31.58 -26.73
CA VAL A 92 38.79 -30.13 -26.96
C VAL A 92 39.99 -29.74 -27.84
N ARG A 93 39.74 -29.45 -29.12
CA ARG A 93 40.75 -28.87 -30.02
C ARG A 93 40.48 -27.38 -30.19
N MET A 94 41.28 -26.54 -29.55
CA MET A 94 41.25 -25.10 -29.77
C MET A 94 41.85 -24.77 -31.15
N VAL A 95 41.07 -24.07 -31.98
CA VAL A 95 41.57 -23.50 -33.24
C VAL A 95 41.87 -22.03 -32.97
N ALA A 96 43.13 -21.63 -33.16
CA ALA A 96 43.54 -20.23 -33.10
C ALA A 96 42.97 -19.46 -34.31
N PRO A 97 42.64 -18.16 -34.15
CA PRO A 97 41.97 -17.35 -35.17
C PRO A 97 42.75 -17.20 -36.48
#